data_AF-A0AAV2ZTS5-F1
#
_entry.id   AF-A0AAV2ZTS5-F1
#
_cell.length_a   1.000
_cell.length_b   1.000
_cell.length_c   1.000
_cell.angle_alpha   90.00
_cell.angle_beta   90.00
_cell.angle_gamma   90.00
#
_symmetry.space_group_name_H-M   'P 1'
#
loop_
_entity.id
_entity.type
_entity.pdbx_description
1 polymer ?
#
loop_
_entity_poly.entity_id
_entity_poly.type
_entity_poly.pdbx_seq_one_letter_code
_entity_poly.pdbx_strand_id
1 'polypeptide(L)'
;MSTIERMNKGSGKLLQHVDIKTKEGRSAIGCPAGNCFWPKSDSGLVNVPYTLDFQFSNEDKAVIEKAMLEFATLTCIRFVPRTSEADYLNIINDIGCWSMLGRSKGSQDVSLDSSGCIFHGVIQHELNHALGFEHEHSRSDRDAYIRILWNNIIPEYKASFNVSDTNNLKLEYDYSSVMHYGKFAFTNEYRLQTIQPIPDNSVKIGQRIGLSNLDVAKINKLYSCNVCSSVLSADTGVFYSASNPSNYPNNYNCTWLIRLSSNQVLLQFKAFDVQTSAGCKSDYIRVFDGPSRTSPLLMDKSCGSGQMPSLVASGPVMLVEFVTDGSITATGFRASYSTVNCGGTFVSPTGSVFSPGFGTQEYLPFSDCTWTIIAPLGSKVRLAFTSFNLESSKTCSYDWLEIRDGVLPTSPFLGSRHCGKEDIQPITSTSNGLILRFVSDSSTQASGFMAKYSIIS
;
A
#
# COMPACT_ATOMS: atom_id res chain seq x y z
N MET A 1 -44.51 -29.99 -31.69
CA MET A 1 -43.15 -30.35 -31.22
C MET A 1 -42.37 -29.07 -31.01
N SER A 2 -41.99 -28.81 -29.77
CA SER A 2 -41.54 -27.50 -29.26
C SER A 2 -40.06 -27.22 -29.50
N THR A 3 -39.75 -25.93 -29.60
CA THR A 3 -38.47 -25.23 -29.75
C THR A 3 -37.37 -25.59 -28.72
N ILE A 4 -37.57 -26.60 -27.86
CA ILE A 4 -36.68 -26.99 -26.76
C ILE A 4 -35.71 -28.13 -27.14
N GLU A 5 -36.00 -28.95 -28.16
CA GLU A 5 -35.11 -30.08 -28.52
C GLU A 5 -33.97 -29.72 -29.48
N ARG A 6 -33.87 -28.45 -29.90
CA ARG A 6 -32.81 -27.97 -30.79
C ARG A 6 -31.67 -27.21 -30.07
N MET A 7 -31.76 -27.04 -28.76
CA MET A 7 -30.75 -26.34 -27.94
C MET A 7 -29.74 -27.27 -27.23
N ASN A 8 -29.84 -28.60 -27.42
CA ASN A 8 -28.89 -29.58 -26.87
C ASN A 8 -27.73 -29.94 -27.82
N LYS A 9 -27.23 -28.98 -28.61
CA LYS A 9 -25.86 -29.05 -29.14
C LYS A 9 -25.00 -28.18 -28.24
N GLY A 10 -24.22 -28.84 -27.37
CA GLY A 10 -23.40 -28.22 -26.33
C GLY A 10 -22.65 -27.00 -26.83
N SER A 11 -22.84 -25.88 -26.13
CA SER A 11 -22.12 -24.66 -26.41
C SER A 11 -20.77 -24.68 -25.68
N GLY A 12 -19.68 -24.49 -26.40
CA GLY A 12 -18.39 -24.06 -25.84
C GLY A 12 -18.43 -22.63 -25.30
N LYS A 13 -19.44 -22.31 -24.48
CA LYS A 13 -19.67 -20.98 -23.89
C LYS A 13 -18.92 -20.92 -22.57
N LEU A 14 -18.04 -19.93 -22.44
CA LEU A 14 -17.42 -19.55 -21.16
C LEU A 14 -18.52 -19.10 -20.20
N LEU A 15 -18.50 -19.57 -18.95
CA LEU A 15 -19.30 -18.99 -17.89
C LEU A 15 -18.54 -17.78 -17.36
N GLN A 16 -19.19 -16.61 -17.41
CA GLN A 16 -18.71 -15.41 -16.74
C GLN A 16 -19.19 -15.47 -15.29
N HIS A 17 -18.32 -15.91 -14.38
CA HIS A 17 -18.52 -15.74 -12.94
C HIS A 17 -18.13 -14.31 -12.58
N VAL A 18 -18.93 -13.35 -13.05
CA VAL A 18 -18.75 -11.88 -12.92
C VAL A 18 -17.37 -11.40 -13.42
N ASP A 19 -16.32 -11.64 -12.62
CA ASP A 19 -14.94 -11.17 -12.81
C ASP A 19 -13.97 -12.29 -13.26
N ILE A 20 -14.41 -13.56 -13.29
CA ILE A 20 -13.62 -14.67 -13.87
C ILE A 20 -14.32 -15.24 -15.11
N LYS A 21 -13.64 -15.26 -16.25
CA LYS A 21 -14.08 -16.05 -17.42
C LYS A 21 -13.49 -17.46 -17.34
N THR A 22 -14.31 -18.46 -17.00
CA THR A 22 -13.88 -19.87 -16.92
C THR A 22 -14.65 -20.77 -17.91
N LYS A 23 -14.02 -21.86 -18.35
CA LYS A 23 -14.74 -23.13 -18.62
C LYS A 23 -14.86 -23.84 -17.28
N GLU A 24 -16.04 -24.36 -16.94
CA GLU A 24 -16.34 -24.94 -15.62
C GLU A 24 -15.18 -25.76 -14.99
N GLY A 25 -14.74 -25.34 -13.79
CA GLY A 25 -13.98 -26.16 -12.83
C GLY A 25 -12.70 -25.56 -12.21
N ARG A 26 -12.76 -25.38 -10.88
CA ARG A 26 -11.68 -25.45 -9.83
C ARG A 26 -10.69 -24.27 -9.66
N SER A 27 -10.35 -24.00 -8.39
CA SER A 27 -9.91 -22.68 -7.92
C SER A 27 -8.51 -22.60 -7.31
N ALA A 28 -7.63 -21.89 -8.02
CA ALA A 28 -6.32 -22.40 -8.41
C ALA A 28 -6.53 -23.64 -9.27
N ILE A 29 -6.29 -23.49 -10.58
CA ILE A 29 -6.43 -24.62 -11.50
C ILE A 29 -5.66 -25.79 -10.87
N GLY A 30 -6.39 -26.84 -10.51
CA GLY A 30 -5.79 -28.15 -10.38
C GLY A 30 -5.08 -28.35 -11.70
N CYS A 31 -3.76 -28.24 -11.68
CA CYS A 31 -2.94 -28.18 -12.87
C CYS A 31 -2.23 -29.51 -13.02
N PRO A 32 -2.95 -30.61 -13.31
CA PRO A 32 -2.38 -31.95 -13.25
C PRO A 32 -1.20 -32.15 -14.21
N ALA A 33 -0.99 -31.23 -15.16
CA ALA A 33 0.15 -31.19 -16.07
C ALA A 33 1.04 -29.92 -15.94
N GLY A 34 0.81 -29.02 -14.97
CA GLY A 34 1.60 -27.79 -14.77
C GLY A 34 1.46 -26.71 -15.87
N ASN A 35 0.80 -27.02 -16.99
CA ASN A 35 0.73 -26.17 -18.18
C ASN A 35 -0.19 -24.95 -18.08
N CYS A 36 -0.80 -24.70 -16.93
CA CYS A 36 -1.71 -23.59 -16.68
C CYS A 36 -1.07 -22.44 -15.88
N PHE A 37 0.21 -22.57 -15.49
CA PHE A 37 0.98 -21.48 -14.88
C PHE A 37 1.96 -20.89 -15.89
N TRP A 38 2.37 -19.65 -15.64
CA TRP A 38 3.41 -19.00 -16.43
C TRP A 38 4.78 -19.65 -16.18
N PRO A 39 5.56 -19.94 -17.24
CA PRO A 39 6.81 -20.65 -17.08
C PRO A 39 7.84 -19.77 -16.37
N LYS A 40 8.63 -20.41 -15.50
CA LYS A 40 9.78 -19.80 -14.86
C LYS A 40 11.01 -20.00 -15.73
N SER A 41 11.73 -18.92 -16.01
CA SER A 41 12.99 -18.94 -16.74
C SER A 41 14.15 -19.47 -15.88
N ASP A 42 15.26 -19.78 -16.51
CA ASP A 42 16.50 -20.22 -15.84
C ASP A 42 17.08 -19.15 -14.90
N SER A 43 16.79 -17.87 -15.16
CA SER A 43 17.14 -16.77 -14.25
C SER A 43 16.29 -16.74 -12.97
N GLY A 44 15.30 -17.62 -12.83
CA GLY A 44 14.39 -17.67 -11.71
C GLY A 44 13.25 -16.65 -11.77
N LEU A 45 13.08 -15.95 -12.90
CA LEU A 45 11.99 -15.00 -13.12
C LEU A 45 10.82 -15.66 -13.84
N VAL A 46 9.62 -15.10 -13.68
CA VAL A 46 8.42 -15.53 -14.41
C VAL A 46 7.98 -14.35 -15.27
N ASN A 47 8.30 -14.40 -16.55
CA ASN A 47 7.92 -13.35 -17.49
C ASN A 47 6.51 -13.60 -17.99
N VAL A 48 5.64 -12.60 -17.85
CA VAL A 48 4.25 -12.59 -18.30
C VAL A 48 4.14 -11.52 -19.40
N PRO A 49 4.22 -11.90 -20.69
CA PRO A 49 4.13 -10.95 -21.79
C PRO A 49 2.75 -10.30 -21.82
N TYR A 50 2.68 -9.00 -22.07
CA TYR A 50 1.40 -8.28 -22.20
C TYR A 50 1.38 -7.28 -23.36
N THR A 51 0.17 -7.02 -23.85
CA THR A 51 -0.16 -5.87 -24.70
C THR A 51 -1.17 -4.98 -23.98
N LEU A 52 -1.13 -3.67 -24.23
CA LEU A 52 -2.12 -2.71 -23.74
C LEU A 52 -2.93 -2.19 -24.91
N ASP A 53 -4.25 -2.11 -24.74
CA ASP A 53 -5.13 -1.46 -25.69
C ASP A 53 -4.67 -0.02 -25.98
N PHE A 54 -4.80 0.39 -27.24
CA PHE A 54 -4.53 1.75 -27.67
C PHE A 54 -5.53 2.74 -27.08
N GLN A 55 -6.72 2.27 -26.68
CA GLN A 55 -7.79 3.09 -26.09
C GLN A 55 -7.47 3.59 -24.68
N PHE A 56 -6.54 2.96 -23.96
CA PHE A 56 -6.09 3.46 -22.66
C PHE A 56 -5.37 4.81 -22.81
N SER A 57 -5.75 5.76 -21.97
CA SER A 57 -5.03 7.03 -21.83
C SER A 57 -3.61 6.80 -21.30
N ASN A 58 -2.73 7.80 -21.38
CA ASN A 58 -1.38 7.69 -20.80
C ASN A 58 -1.44 7.56 -19.28
N GLU A 59 -2.43 8.22 -18.66
CA GLU A 59 -2.73 8.14 -17.24
C GLU A 59 -3.16 6.72 -16.85
N ASP A 60 -4.06 6.09 -17.61
CA ASP A 60 -4.48 4.71 -17.35
C ASP A 60 -3.29 3.73 -17.44
N LYS A 61 -2.49 3.86 -18.50
CA LYS A 61 -1.29 3.03 -18.70
C LYS A 61 -0.31 3.18 -17.54
N ALA A 62 -0.10 4.40 -17.05
CA ALA A 62 0.77 4.64 -15.90
C ALA A 62 0.25 3.95 -14.62
N VAL A 63 -1.06 3.91 -14.39
CA VAL A 63 -1.64 3.18 -13.24
C VAL A 63 -1.50 1.66 -13.41
N ILE A 64 -1.72 1.13 -14.61
CA ILE A 64 -1.54 -0.30 -14.93
C ILE A 64 -0.08 -0.72 -14.73
N GLU A 65 0.87 0.03 -15.30
CA GLU A 65 2.29 -0.24 -15.16
C GLU A 65 2.77 -0.15 -13.71
N LYS A 66 2.23 0.81 -12.94
CA LYS A 66 2.51 0.93 -11.50
C LYS A 66 2.00 -0.29 -10.71
N ALA A 67 0.82 -0.81 -11.03
CA ALA A 67 0.28 -2.03 -10.42
C ALA A 67 1.16 -3.25 -10.73
N MET A 68 1.64 -3.37 -11.97
CA MET A 68 2.56 -4.42 -12.41
C MET A 68 3.94 -4.33 -11.75
N LEU A 69 4.47 -3.12 -11.60
CA LEU A 69 5.79 -2.89 -11.00
C LEU A 69 5.87 -3.37 -9.55
N GLU A 70 4.75 -3.37 -8.83
CA GLU A 70 4.71 -3.87 -7.46
C GLU A 70 4.91 -5.40 -7.39
N PHE A 71 4.34 -6.16 -8.34
CA PHE A 71 4.67 -7.58 -8.48
C PHE A 71 6.17 -7.77 -8.70
N ALA A 72 6.78 -6.94 -9.55
CA ALA A 72 8.21 -7.00 -9.81
C ALA A 72 9.07 -6.62 -8.58
N THR A 73 8.53 -5.78 -7.71
CA THR A 73 9.19 -5.33 -6.48
C THR A 73 9.19 -6.42 -5.41
N LEU A 74 8.09 -7.18 -5.29
CA LEU A 74 7.82 -8.10 -4.18
C LEU A 74 7.98 -9.58 -4.56
N THR A 75 8.00 -9.92 -5.85
CA THR A 75 7.97 -11.31 -6.32
C THR A 75 8.96 -11.54 -7.46
N CYS A 76 9.00 -12.76 -7.99
CA CYS A 76 9.71 -13.09 -9.22
C CYS A 76 8.89 -12.86 -10.51
N ILE A 77 7.63 -12.43 -10.41
CA ILE A 77 6.76 -12.13 -11.56
C ILE A 77 7.22 -10.84 -12.23
N ARG A 78 7.29 -10.86 -13.57
CA ARG A 78 7.63 -9.69 -14.40
C ARG A 78 6.62 -9.59 -15.54
N PHE A 79 5.76 -8.59 -15.49
CA PHE A 79 4.96 -8.22 -16.66
C PHE A 79 5.87 -7.49 -17.63
N VAL A 80 6.00 -8.00 -18.84
CA VAL A 80 6.91 -7.48 -19.87
C VAL A 80 6.14 -7.14 -21.14
N PRO A 81 6.40 -6.01 -21.81
CA PRO A 81 5.79 -5.73 -23.10
C PRO A 81 6.07 -6.87 -24.07
N ARG A 82 5.00 -7.39 -24.69
CA ARG A 82 5.11 -8.49 -25.63
C ARG A 82 5.90 -8.10 -26.87
N THR A 83 6.69 -9.03 -27.37
CA THR A 83 7.37 -8.94 -28.67
C THR A 83 6.81 -9.98 -29.64
N SER A 84 7.07 -11.25 -29.38
CA SER A 84 6.78 -12.38 -30.29
C SER A 84 6.23 -13.61 -29.57
N GLU A 85 6.08 -13.53 -28.24
CA GLU A 85 5.64 -14.63 -27.41
C GLU A 85 4.23 -15.08 -27.82
N ALA A 86 4.05 -16.41 -27.94
CA ALA A 86 2.79 -16.99 -28.39
C ALA A 86 1.67 -16.81 -27.36
N ASP A 87 2.00 -17.01 -26.08
CA ASP A 87 1.07 -16.87 -24.96
C ASP A 87 1.32 -15.52 -24.27
N TYR A 88 0.27 -14.73 -24.10
CA TYR A 88 0.38 -13.37 -23.55
C TYR A 88 -0.96 -12.85 -23.04
N LEU A 89 -0.90 -11.85 -22.16
CA LEU A 89 -2.07 -11.09 -21.72
C LEU A 89 -2.38 -9.99 -22.72
N ASN A 90 -3.60 -9.96 -23.24
CA ASN A 90 -4.13 -8.84 -23.98
C ASN A 90 -5.00 -8.01 -23.04
N ILE A 91 -4.45 -6.92 -22.52
CA ILE A 91 -5.14 -6.07 -21.56
C ILE A 91 -5.98 -5.06 -22.33
N ILE A 92 -7.30 -5.18 -22.21
CA ILE A 92 -8.29 -4.47 -23.02
C ILE A 92 -9.14 -3.51 -22.19
N ASN A 93 -9.59 -2.43 -22.82
CA ASN A 93 -10.59 -1.53 -22.23
C ASN A 93 -11.99 -2.00 -22.66
N ASP A 94 -12.57 -2.91 -21.90
CA ASP A 94 -13.91 -3.47 -22.13
C ASP A 94 -14.77 -3.31 -20.86
N ILE A 95 -16.07 -3.54 -20.99
CA ILE A 95 -17.05 -3.32 -19.91
C ILE A 95 -16.75 -4.26 -18.74
N GLY A 96 -16.53 -3.65 -17.57
CA GLY A 96 -16.27 -4.35 -16.31
C GLY A 96 -14.83 -4.85 -16.14
N CYS A 97 -14.55 -5.37 -14.95
CA CYS A 97 -13.23 -5.90 -14.58
C CYS A 97 -13.33 -7.42 -14.61
N TRP A 98 -12.52 -8.08 -15.45
CA TRP A 98 -12.48 -9.53 -15.46
C TRP A 98 -11.20 -10.08 -16.07
N SER A 99 -10.89 -11.33 -15.75
CA SER A 99 -9.68 -12.01 -16.24
C SER A 99 -9.92 -13.50 -16.45
N MET A 100 -9.09 -14.11 -17.28
CA MET A 100 -9.01 -15.58 -17.38
C MET A 100 -8.15 -16.14 -16.26
N LEU A 101 -8.51 -17.32 -15.76
CA LEU A 101 -7.75 -17.98 -14.71
C LEU A 101 -6.50 -18.67 -15.25
N GLY A 102 -5.34 -18.28 -14.74
CA GLY A 102 -4.04 -18.84 -15.10
C GLY A 102 -3.59 -18.52 -16.52
N ARG A 103 -2.50 -19.16 -16.95
CA ARG A 103 -1.98 -19.09 -18.32
C ARG A 103 -2.85 -19.94 -19.24
N SER A 104 -3.36 -19.31 -20.29
CA SER A 104 -4.02 -19.93 -21.43
C SER A 104 -3.08 -19.93 -22.65
N LYS A 105 -3.39 -20.78 -23.64
CA LYS A 105 -2.64 -20.78 -24.92
C LYS A 105 -3.09 -19.61 -25.80
N GLY A 106 -2.15 -18.91 -26.41
CA GLY A 106 -2.40 -17.77 -27.27
C GLY A 106 -2.65 -16.47 -26.50
N SER A 107 -3.36 -15.55 -27.15
CA SER A 107 -3.86 -14.33 -26.52
C SER A 107 -4.93 -14.67 -25.48
N GLN A 108 -4.77 -14.18 -24.25
CA GLN A 108 -5.83 -14.21 -23.24
C GLN A 108 -6.19 -12.80 -22.79
N ASP A 109 -7.47 -12.47 -22.82
CA ASP A 109 -7.91 -11.12 -22.48
C ASP A 109 -7.98 -10.91 -20.97
N VAL A 110 -7.59 -9.70 -20.55
CA VAL A 110 -7.82 -9.14 -19.22
C VAL A 110 -8.52 -7.81 -19.40
N SER A 111 -9.76 -7.70 -18.96
CA SER A 111 -10.55 -6.48 -19.09
C SER A 111 -10.33 -5.56 -17.90
N LEU A 112 -9.97 -4.32 -18.21
CA LEU A 112 -9.87 -3.23 -17.27
C LEU A 112 -10.65 -2.04 -17.85
N ASP A 113 -11.93 -1.92 -17.50
CA ASP A 113 -12.76 -0.77 -17.86
C ASP A 113 -12.14 0.54 -17.33
N SER A 114 -11.80 1.47 -18.21
CA SER A 114 -11.27 2.78 -17.83
C SER A 114 -12.19 3.56 -16.88
N SER A 115 -13.49 3.28 -16.87
CA SER A 115 -14.46 3.98 -16.02
C SER A 115 -14.53 3.47 -14.58
N GLY A 116 -13.97 2.28 -14.28
CA GLY A 116 -14.17 1.63 -12.98
C GLY A 116 -13.12 0.62 -12.51
N CYS A 117 -12.19 0.21 -13.37
CA CYS A 117 -11.19 -0.82 -13.06
C CYS A 117 -9.77 -0.29 -12.94
N ILE A 118 -9.51 0.95 -13.33
CA ILE A 118 -8.17 1.58 -13.28
C ILE A 118 -7.85 2.08 -11.87
N PHE A 119 -7.83 1.12 -10.93
CA PHE A 119 -7.40 1.31 -9.56
C PHE A 119 -6.34 0.26 -9.24
N HIS A 120 -5.28 0.67 -8.54
CA HIS A 120 -4.09 -0.15 -8.29
C HIS A 120 -4.43 -1.59 -7.84
N GLY A 121 -5.23 -1.77 -6.79
CA GLY A 121 -5.61 -3.10 -6.33
C GLY A 121 -6.61 -3.84 -7.21
N VAL A 122 -7.47 -3.14 -7.97
CA VAL A 122 -8.37 -3.80 -8.94
C VAL A 122 -7.54 -4.41 -10.08
N ILE A 123 -6.56 -3.67 -10.60
CA ILE A 123 -5.67 -4.18 -11.64
C ILE A 123 -4.90 -5.41 -11.12
N GLN A 124 -4.37 -5.34 -9.89
CA GLN A 124 -3.68 -6.47 -9.28
C GLN A 124 -4.59 -7.69 -9.05
N HIS A 125 -5.87 -7.47 -8.76
CA HIS A 125 -6.87 -8.54 -8.67
C HIS A 125 -6.99 -9.30 -10.00
N GLU A 126 -7.21 -8.57 -11.10
CA GLU A 126 -7.36 -9.18 -12.43
C GLU A 126 -6.07 -9.86 -12.92
N LEU A 127 -4.92 -9.27 -12.60
CA LEU A 127 -3.62 -9.88 -12.91
C LEU A 127 -3.36 -11.13 -12.06
N ASN A 128 -3.81 -11.17 -10.81
CA ASN A 128 -3.71 -12.38 -9.97
C ASN A 128 -4.55 -13.54 -10.52
N HIS A 129 -5.74 -13.26 -11.06
CA HIS A 129 -6.49 -14.26 -11.82
C HIS A 129 -5.66 -14.83 -12.97
N ALA A 130 -5.02 -13.97 -13.78
CA ALA A 130 -4.16 -14.41 -14.88
C ALA A 130 -2.92 -15.20 -14.41
N LEU A 131 -2.49 -15.03 -13.16
CA LEU A 131 -1.43 -15.82 -12.52
C LEU A 131 -1.92 -17.17 -11.96
N GLY A 132 -3.24 -17.40 -11.93
CA GLY A 132 -3.85 -18.65 -11.49
C GLY A 132 -4.45 -18.59 -10.09
N PHE A 133 -4.65 -17.41 -9.50
CA PHE A 133 -5.31 -17.26 -8.21
C PHE A 133 -6.82 -17.07 -8.37
N GLU A 134 -7.58 -17.79 -7.57
CA GLU A 134 -9.02 -17.58 -7.44
C GLU A 134 -9.37 -16.74 -6.22
N HIS A 135 -10.66 -16.41 -6.10
CA HIS A 135 -11.13 -15.57 -5.01
C HIS A 135 -10.90 -16.22 -3.65
N GLU A 136 -10.42 -15.42 -2.70
CA GLU A 136 -10.09 -15.89 -1.34
C GLU A 136 -11.34 -16.39 -0.61
N HIS A 137 -12.49 -15.74 -0.83
CA HIS A 137 -13.78 -16.16 -0.24
C HIS A 137 -14.36 -17.42 -0.87
N SER A 138 -13.72 -17.99 -1.88
CA SER A 138 -14.14 -19.25 -2.52
C SER A 138 -13.26 -20.43 -2.09
N ARG A 139 -12.33 -20.23 -1.14
CA ARG A 139 -11.49 -21.30 -0.60
C ARG A 139 -12.30 -22.48 -0.06
N SER A 140 -11.76 -23.69 -0.22
CA SER A 140 -12.35 -24.93 0.30
C SER A 140 -12.50 -24.95 1.83
N ASP A 141 -11.61 -24.23 2.53
CA ASP A 141 -11.59 -24.10 4.00
C ASP A 141 -12.24 -22.81 4.52
N ARG A 142 -12.85 -21.99 3.65
CA ARG A 142 -13.34 -20.64 4.03
C ARG A 142 -14.35 -20.64 5.17
N ASP A 143 -15.14 -21.72 5.32
CA ASP A 143 -16.29 -21.72 6.23
C ASP A 143 -15.85 -21.76 7.71
N ALA A 144 -14.54 -21.94 7.96
CA ALA A 144 -13.90 -21.72 9.26
C ALA A 144 -13.61 -20.23 9.57
N TYR A 145 -13.68 -19.34 8.57
CA TYR A 145 -13.23 -17.95 8.64
C TYR A 145 -14.32 -16.94 8.26
N ILE A 146 -15.23 -17.33 7.36
CA ILE A 146 -16.35 -16.49 6.95
C ILE A 146 -17.66 -17.29 6.92
N ARG A 147 -18.77 -16.58 7.12
CA ARG A 147 -20.12 -17.10 6.90
C ARG A 147 -20.75 -16.39 5.72
N ILE A 148 -21.24 -17.16 4.75
CA ILE A 148 -22.02 -16.64 3.63
C ILE A 148 -23.48 -16.48 4.06
N LEU A 149 -24.02 -15.27 3.95
CA LEU A 149 -25.41 -14.94 4.27
C LEU A 149 -26.27 -15.09 3.01
N TRP A 150 -26.57 -16.35 2.65
CA TRP A 150 -27.21 -16.72 1.38
C TRP A 150 -28.55 -16.04 1.07
N ASN A 151 -29.31 -15.64 2.09
CA ASN A 151 -30.58 -14.95 1.90
C ASN A 151 -30.41 -13.49 1.46
N ASN A 152 -29.23 -12.93 1.66
CA ASN A 152 -28.91 -11.53 1.36
C ASN A 152 -28.30 -11.38 -0.05
N ILE A 153 -28.14 -12.49 -0.78
CA ILE A 153 -27.48 -12.52 -2.09
C ILE A 153 -28.55 -12.54 -3.19
N ILE A 154 -28.37 -11.70 -4.20
CA ILE A 154 -29.15 -11.71 -5.44
C ILE A 154 -29.12 -13.15 -6.03
N PRO A 155 -30.29 -13.78 -6.30
CA PRO A 155 -30.37 -15.20 -6.68
C PRO A 155 -29.42 -15.62 -7.82
N GLU A 156 -29.26 -14.76 -8.82
CA GLU A 156 -28.44 -14.98 -10.02
C GLU A 156 -26.94 -15.07 -9.70
N TYR A 157 -26.48 -14.46 -8.60
CA TYR A 157 -25.06 -14.39 -8.22
C TYR A 157 -24.67 -15.38 -7.12
N LYS A 158 -25.61 -16.22 -6.63
CA LYS A 158 -25.32 -17.20 -5.56
C LYS A 158 -24.16 -18.13 -5.91
N ALA A 159 -24.05 -18.55 -7.18
CA ALA A 159 -22.97 -19.43 -7.62
C ALA A 159 -21.57 -18.83 -7.43
N SER A 160 -21.43 -17.49 -7.45
CA SER A 160 -20.15 -16.78 -7.22
C SER A 160 -19.65 -16.88 -5.77
N PHE A 161 -20.47 -17.42 -4.87
CA PHE A 161 -20.12 -17.69 -3.47
C PHE A 161 -19.98 -19.18 -3.22
N ASN A 162 -19.95 -20.05 -4.22
CA ASN A 162 -19.69 -21.46 -3.97
C ASN A 162 -18.25 -21.66 -3.47
N VAL A 163 -18.06 -22.64 -2.58
CA VAL A 163 -16.71 -23.11 -2.29
C VAL A 163 -16.16 -23.80 -3.52
N SER A 164 -14.86 -23.73 -3.67
CA SER A 164 -14.16 -24.40 -4.73
C SER A 164 -13.06 -25.30 -4.17
N ASP A 165 -12.74 -26.35 -4.91
CA ASP A 165 -11.64 -27.26 -4.59
C ASP A 165 -10.30 -26.56 -4.85
N THR A 166 -9.76 -25.91 -3.80
CA THR A 166 -8.59 -25.03 -3.87
C THR A 166 -7.40 -25.60 -3.14
N ASN A 167 -6.20 -25.39 -3.70
CA ASN A 167 -4.95 -25.57 -2.97
C ASN A 167 -4.57 -24.22 -2.34
N ASN A 168 -4.83 -24.07 -1.04
CA ASN A 168 -4.44 -22.88 -0.27
C ASN A 168 -2.93 -22.78 -0.03
N LEU A 169 -2.12 -23.67 -0.62
CA LEU A 169 -0.68 -23.77 -0.47
C LEU A 169 -0.23 -23.91 0.98
N LYS A 170 -1.07 -24.43 1.88
CA LYS A 170 -0.81 -24.49 3.34
C LYS A 170 -0.52 -23.10 3.93
N LEU A 171 -1.21 -22.07 3.44
CA LEU A 171 -1.18 -20.72 3.99
C LEU A 171 -2.52 -20.40 4.65
N GLU A 172 -2.47 -19.53 5.65
CA GLU A 172 -3.65 -19.08 6.40
C GLU A 172 -4.65 -18.33 5.51
N TYR A 173 -5.86 -18.15 6.03
CA TYR A 173 -6.90 -17.38 5.36
C TYR A 173 -6.59 -15.89 5.42
N ASP A 174 -6.69 -15.20 4.28
CA ASP A 174 -6.31 -13.80 4.16
C ASP A 174 -7.52 -12.88 3.98
N TYR A 175 -8.06 -12.37 5.09
CA TYR A 175 -9.13 -11.37 5.07
C TYR A 175 -8.78 -10.10 4.28
N SER A 176 -7.48 -9.77 4.18
CA SER A 176 -6.99 -8.58 3.48
C SER A 176 -6.58 -8.86 2.03
N SER A 177 -6.81 -10.08 1.53
CA SER A 177 -6.45 -10.44 0.17
C SER A 177 -7.14 -9.52 -0.83
N VAL A 178 -6.39 -9.06 -1.82
CA VAL A 178 -6.98 -8.34 -2.96
C VAL A 178 -7.98 -9.24 -3.71
N MET A 179 -7.86 -10.56 -3.59
CA MET A 179 -8.75 -11.58 -4.17
C MET A 179 -10.01 -11.84 -3.33
N HIS A 180 -10.20 -11.16 -2.19
CA HIS A 180 -11.40 -11.35 -1.36
C HIS A 180 -12.54 -10.43 -1.84
N TYR A 181 -13.77 -10.94 -1.85
CA TYR A 181 -14.97 -10.11 -2.04
C TYR A 181 -15.29 -9.24 -0.82
N GLY A 182 -15.89 -8.08 -1.04
CA GLY A 182 -16.33 -7.18 0.03
C GLY A 182 -17.54 -7.70 0.80
N LYS A 183 -17.79 -7.14 1.99
CA LYS A 183 -18.93 -7.50 2.87
C LYS A 183 -20.29 -7.45 2.19
N PHE A 184 -20.46 -6.58 1.20
CA PHE A 184 -21.75 -6.28 0.56
C PHE A 184 -21.81 -6.74 -0.91
N ALA A 185 -20.86 -7.59 -1.34
CA ALA A 185 -20.81 -8.06 -2.72
C ALA A 185 -22.13 -8.73 -3.10
N PHE A 186 -22.72 -8.36 -4.24
CA PHE A 186 -23.95 -8.93 -4.80
C PHE A 186 -25.16 -8.96 -3.84
N THR A 187 -25.24 -7.99 -2.93
CA THR A 187 -26.36 -7.86 -2.01
C THR A 187 -27.67 -7.58 -2.74
N ASN A 188 -28.77 -8.23 -2.33
CA ASN A 188 -30.11 -7.97 -2.84
C ASN A 188 -30.79 -6.75 -2.19
N GLU A 189 -30.21 -6.22 -1.11
CA GLU A 189 -30.70 -5.04 -0.40
C GLU A 189 -29.53 -4.11 -0.04
N TYR A 190 -29.77 -2.80 -0.04
CA TYR A 190 -28.73 -1.80 0.19
C TYR A 190 -28.06 -1.98 1.57
N ARG A 191 -26.73 -2.14 1.57
CA ARG A 191 -25.86 -2.35 2.76
C ARG A 191 -26.14 -3.62 3.56
N LEU A 192 -26.91 -4.56 3.03
CA LEU A 192 -27.07 -5.85 3.66
C LEU A 192 -25.83 -6.72 3.41
N GLN A 193 -25.27 -7.28 4.47
CA GLN A 193 -24.02 -8.03 4.39
C GLN A 193 -24.26 -9.40 3.74
N THR A 194 -23.42 -9.80 2.80
CA THR A 194 -23.44 -11.12 2.15
C THR A 194 -22.30 -12.02 2.64
N ILE A 195 -21.20 -11.44 3.10
CA ILE A 195 -20.05 -12.16 3.68
C ILE A 195 -19.75 -11.63 5.07
N GLN A 196 -19.84 -12.49 6.09
CA GLN A 196 -19.56 -12.17 7.49
C GLN A 196 -18.26 -12.83 7.98
N PRO A 197 -17.21 -12.05 8.29
CA PRO A 197 -16.04 -12.56 9.01
C PRO A 197 -16.41 -13.14 10.39
N ILE A 198 -15.75 -14.24 10.75
CA ILE A 198 -15.90 -14.91 12.05
C ILE A 198 -14.53 -15.23 12.67
N PRO A 199 -14.39 -15.24 14.01
CA PRO A 199 -15.43 -14.91 15.00
C PRO A 199 -15.72 -13.41 15.13
N ASP A 200 -14.88 -12.54 14.57
CA ASP A 200 -15.01 -11.10 14.66
C ASP A 200 -15.51 -10.47 13.35
N ASN A 201 -16.76 -10.00 13.34
CA ASN A 201 -17.35 -9.32 12.19
C ASN A 201 -16.79 -7.89 11.98
N SER A 202 -15.99 -7.35 12.91
CA SER A 202 -15.36 -6.04 12.75
C SER A 202 -14.22 -6.06 11.71
N VAL A 203 -13.63 -7.23 11.47
CA VAL A 203 -12.55 -7.45 10.50
C VAL A 203 -12.94 -6.88 9.14
N LYS A 204 -12.02 -6.10 8.54
CA LYS A 204 -12.18 -5.50 7.21
C LYS A 204 -11.86 -6.55 6.13
N ILE A 205 -12.70 -6.64 5.11
CA ILE A 205 -12.53 -7.54 3.95
C ILE A 205 -12.83 -6.79 2.64
N GLY A 206 -12.27 -7.28 1.54
CA GLY A 206 -12.52 -6.76 0.19
C GLY A 206 -11.84 -5.43 -0.12
N GLN A 207 -10.65 -5.21 0.45
CA GLN A 207 -9.82 -4.05 0.11
C GLN A 207 -9.41 -4.07 -1.37
N ARG A 208 -9.14 -2.89 -1.93
CA ARG A 208 -8.64 -2.68 -3.31
C ARG A 208 -7.44 -1.71 -3.34
N ILE A 209 -6.73 -1.61 -2.22
CA ILE A 209 -5.53 -0.78 -2.05
C ILE A 209 -4.34 -1.43 -2.77
N GLY A 210 -4.19 -2.76 -2.66
CA GLY A 210 -3.19 -3.53 -3.42
C GLY A 210 -2.91 -4.91 -2.82
N LEU A 211 -1.86 -5.61 -3.25
CA LEU A 211 -1.49 -6.93 -2.73
C LEU A 211 -1.28 -6.88 -1.20
N SER A 212 -1.84 -7.86 -0.50
CA SER A 212 -1.55 -8.11 0.91
C SER A 212 -0.21 -8.85 1.07
N ASN A 213 0.25 -9.00 2.32
CA ASN A 213 1.42 -9.83 2.61
C ASN A 213 1.21 -11.31 2.23
N LEU A 214 -0.01 -11.83 2.44
CA LEU A 214 -0.33 -13.22 2.13
C LEU A 214 -0.61 -13.44 0.64
N ASP A 215 -1.08 -12.43 -0.11
CA ASP A 215 -1.13 -12.48 -1.57
C ASP A 215 0.29 -12.67 -2.14
N VAL A 216 1.25 -11.86 -1.68
CA VAL A 216 2.67 -11.96 -2.06
C VAL A 216 3.25 -13.32 -1.67
N ALA A 217 2.97 -13.80 -0.45
CA ALA A 217 3.44 -15.11 0.01
C ALA A 217 2.88 -16.26 -0.85
N LYS A 218 1.60 -16.19 -1.25
CA LYS A 218 0.96 -17.16 -2.14
C LYS A 218 1.60 -17.16 -3.52
N ILE A 219 1.84 -15.99 -4.12
CA ILE A 219 2.54 -15.85 -5.41
C ILE A 219 3.95 -16.46 -5.32
N ASN A 220 4.72 -16.05 -4.31
CA ASN A 220 6.09 -16.53 -4.11
C ASN A 220 6.13 -18.05 -3.89
N LYS A 221 5.17 -18.61 -3.17
CA LYS A 221 5.08 -20.06 -2.96
C LYS A 221 4.68 -20.81 -4.22
N LEU A 222 3.68 -20.32 -4.96
CA LEU A 222 3.20 -20.96 -6.19
C LEU A 222 4.29 -21.00 -7.27
N TYR A 223 4.98 -19.88 -7.49
CA TYR A 223 6.04 -19.75 -8.50
C TYR A 223 7.44 -20.04 -7.96
N SER A 224 7.54 -20.52 -6.71
CA SER A 224 8.79 -20.82 -6.01
C SER A 224 9.80 -19.66 -6.05
N CYS A 225 9.34 -18.42 -5.94
CA CYS A 225 10.19 -17.24 -5.98
C CYS A 225 11.16 -17.24 -4.80
N ASN A 226 12.46 -17.17 -5.08
CA ASN A 226 13.50 -17.06 -4.06
C ASN A 226 13.73 -15.58 -3.72
N VAL A 227 12.76 -14.98 -3.05
CA VAL A 227 12.80 -13.56 -2.65
C VAL A 227 12.45 -13.43 -1.18
N CYS A 228 13.12 -12.51 -0.49
CA CYS A 228 12.69 -12.05 0.82
C CYS A 228 11.92 -10.75 0.65
N SER A 229 10.59 -10.82 0.81
CA SER A 229 9.75 -9.63 0.73
C SER A 229 8.57 -9.72 1.68
N SER A 230 8.09 -8.56 2.12
CA SER A 230 6.88 -8.47 2.94
C SER A 230 6.14 -7.17 2.69
N VAL A 231 4.82 -7.21 2.82
CA VAL A 231 3.95 -6.02 2.82
C VAL A 231 3.53 -5.74 4.26
N LEU A 232 3.74 -4.51 4.72
CA LEU A 232 3.42 -4.07 6.08
C LEU A 232 2.30 -3.04 6.01
N SER A 233 1.08 -3.44 6.39
CA SER A 233 -0.14 -2.65 6.15
C SER A 233 -0.88 -2.17 7.40
N ALA A 234 -0.44 -2.58 8.59
CA ALA A 234 -0.98 -2.04 9.85
C ALA A 234 -0.53 -0.57 10.03
N ASP A 235 -1.32 0.27 10.71
CA ASP A 235 -1.00 1.70 10.91
C ASP A 235 0.28 1.92 11.76
N THR A 236 0.70 0.90 12.51
CA THR A 236 2.01 0.86 13.17
C THR A 236 2.59 -0.55 13.08
N GLY A 237 3.92 -0.67 13.16
CA GLY A 237 4.55 -1.98 13.23
C GLY A 237 6.05 -1.91 13.47
N VAL A 238 6.65 -3.09 13.64
CA VAL A 238 8.08 -3.28 13.86
C VAL A 238 8.57 -4.37 12.91
N PHE A 239 9.75 -4.17 12.34
CA PHE A 239 10.42 -5.16 11.50
C PHE A 239 11.94 -5.09 11.72
N TYR A 240 12.63 -6.17 11.36
CA TYR A 240 14.04 -6.36 11.69
C TYR A 240 14.75 -7.15 10.60
N SER A 241 16.08 -6.99 10.54
CA SER A 241 16.93 -7.89 9.76
C SER A 241 16.82 -9.32 10.28
N ALA A 242 17.04 -10.31 9.42
CA ALA A 242 17.03 -11.72 9.85
C ALA A 242 17.99 -11.94 11.03
N SER A 243 17.57 -12.83 11.94
CA SER A 243 18.31 -13.24 13.13
C SER A 243 18.54 -12.16 14.20
N ASN A 244 18.11 -10.91 14.01
CA ASN A 244 18.26 -9.84 15.01
C ASN A 244 17.69 -10.29 16.38
N PRO A 245 18.43 -10.11 17.51
CA PRO A 245 19.65 -9.30 17.68
C PRO A 245 20.97 -10.01 17.35
N SER A 246 20.95 -11.26 16.85
CA SER A 246 22.13 -11.94 16.32
C SER A 246 22.46 -11.47 14.91
N ASN A 247 23.62 -11.87 14.40
CA ASN A 247 24.08 -11.44 13.09
C ASN A 247 23.17 -11.89 11.94
N TYR A 248 22.90 -11.00 10.99
CA TYR A 248 22.19 -11.34 9.76
C TYR A 248 23.02 -12.29 8.88
N PRO A 249 22.39 -13.08 7.98
CA PRO A 249 23.09 -13.95 7.04
C PRO A 249 23.64 -13.19 5.83
N ASN A 250 24.67 -13.76 5.18
CA ASN A 250 25.21 -13.29 3.91
C ASN A 250 24.25 -13.57 2.74
N ASN A 251 24.39 -12.82 1.64
CA ASN A 251 23.60 -12.94 0.40
C ASN A 251 22.07 -12.90 0.65
N TYR A 252 21.68 -12.10 1.62
CA TYR A 252 20.33 -11.95 2.11
C TYR A 252 19.79 -10.57 1.73
N ASN A 253 18.98 -10.55 0.68
CA ASN A 253 18.37 -9.32 0.14
C ASN A 253 16.88 -9.31 0.45
N CYS A 254 16.47 -8.38 1.32
CA CYS A 254 15.08 -8.24 1.75
C CYS A 254 14.48 -6.90 1.39
N THR A 255 13.19 -6.94 1.09
CA THR A 255 12.39 -5.75 0.82
C THR A 255 11.14 -5.72 1.68
N TRP A 256 10.89 -4.59 2.34
CA TRP A 256 9.64 -4.32 3.05
C TRP A 256 8.92 -3.18 2.37
N LEU A 257 7.70 -3.43 1.92
CA LEU A 257 6.81 -2.40 1.40
C LEU A 257 5.82 -2.02 2.50
N ILE A 258 6.02 -0.85 3.10
CA ILE A 258 5.09 -0.27 4.07
C ILE A 258 3.99 0.44 3.28
N ARG A 259 2.74 0.04 3.49
CA ARG A 259 1.57 0.62 2.81
C ARG A 259 0.45 0.87 3.80
N LEU A 260 0.30 2.12 4.22
CA LEU A 260 -0.72 2.54 5.18
C LEU A 260 -2.02 2.88 4.46
N SER A 261 -3.12 2.89 5.22
CA SER A 261 -4.45 3.21 4.68
C SER A 261 -4.62 4.70 4.36
N SER A 262 -3.89 5.57 5.06
CA SER A 262 -3.88 7.02 4.86
C SER A 262 -2.61 7.67 5.44
N ASN A 263 -2.39 8.94 5.10
CA ASN A 263 -1.33 9.82 5.60
C ASN A 263 0.10 9.39 5.21
N GLN A 264 1.11 9.96 5.86
CA GLN A 264 2.52 9.71 5.58
C GLN A 264 3.08 8.58 6.46
N VAL A 265 4.15 7.93 6.00
CA VAL A 265 4.87 6.91 6.78
C VAL A 265 6.03 7.55 7.54
N LEU A 266 6.09 7.39 8.86
CA LEU A 266 7.28 7.65 9.68
C LEU A 266 8.04 6.33 9.89
N LEU A 267 9.33 6.32 9.60
CA LEU A 267 10.24 5.20 9.86
C LEU A 267 11.33 5.62 10.86
N GLN A 268 11.56 4.78 11.87
CA GLN A 268 12.58 4.98 12.89
C GLN A 268 13.37 3.71 13.15
N PHE A 269 14.69 3.82 13.20
CA PHE A 269 15.55 2.71 13.64
C PHE A 269 15.78 2.79 15.15
N LYS A 270 15.42 1.72 15.86
CA LYS A 270 15.67 1.56 17.30
C LYS A 270 17.01 0.89 17.59
N ALA A 271 17.54 0.12 16.63
CA ALA A 271 18.89 -0.42 16.64
C ALA A 271 19.40 -0.48 15.19
N PHE A 272 20.69 -0.18 14.99
CA PHE A 272 21.33 -0.19 13.68
C PHE A 272 22.84 -0.49 13.80
N ASP A 273 23.24 -1.58 13.16
CA ASP A 273 24.60 -2.12 13.11
C ASP A 273 24.74 -2.98 11.85
N VAL A 274 25.20 -2.36 10.76
CA VAL A 274 25.38 -2.98 9.44
C VAL A 274 26.86 -2.87 9.06
N GLN A 275 27.43 -3.87 8.41
CA GLN A 275 28.85 -3.91 8.04
C GLN A 275 29.32 -2.58 7.41
N THR A 276 30.28 -1.94 8.06
CA THR A 276 30.92 -0.72 7.54
C THR A 276 31.76 -1.06 6.32
N SER A 277 31.52 -0.34 5.21
CA SER A 277 32.37 -0.38 4.02
C SER A 277 32.41 0.99 3.35
N ALA A 278 33.46 1.24 2.55
CA ALA A 278 33.61 2.52 1.86
C ALA A 278 32.43 2.77 0.89
N GLY A 279 31.61 3.78 1.18
CA GLY A 279 30.39 4.08 0.43
C GLY A 279 29.29 3.01 0.54
N CYS A 280 29.33 2.19 1.60
CA CYS A 280 28.34 1.15 1.87
C CYS A 280 28.12 0.22 0.67
N LYS A 281 29.22 -0.21 0.04
CA LYS A 281 29.21 -1.05 -1.17
C LYS A 281 28.93 -2.52 -0.88
N SER A 282 29.30 -2.99 0.33
CA SER A 282 29.03 -4.34 0.81
C SER A 282 27.58 -4.45 1.27
N ASP A 283 27.34 -4.24 2.57
CA ASP A 283 26.00 -4.27 3.13
C ASP A 283 25.42 -2.87 3.28
N TYR A 284 24.12 -2.73 3.05
CA TYR A 284 23.46 -1.43 3.18
C TYR A 284 21.95 -1.55 3.37
N ILE A 285 21.39 -0.55 4.03
CA ILE A 285 19.97 -0.22 3.95
C ILE A 285 19.76 0.92 2.97
N ARG A 286 18.62 0.90 2.28
CA ARG A 286 18.16 1.96 1.39
C ARG A 286 16.65 2.14 1.57
N VAL A 287 16.20 3.40 1.52
CA VAL A 287 14.79 3.75 1.74
C VAL A 287 14.31 4.65 0.60
N PHE A 288 13.18 4.27 -0.01
CA PHE A 288 12.56 4.98 -1.12
C PHE A 288 11.22 5.60 -0.70
N ASP A 289 10.97 6.81 -1.21
CA ASP A 289 9.74 7.58 -1.06
C ASP A 289 8.66 7.13 -2.04
N GLY A 290 8.18 5.91 -1.86
CA GLY A 290 7.15 5.32 -2.71
C GLY A 290 7.24 3.80 -2.79
N PRO A 291 6.49 3.17 -3.72
CA PRO A 291 6.30 1.73 -3.76
C PRO A 291 7.44 0.93 -4.40
N SER A 292 8.43 1.57 -5.02
CA SER A 292 9.35 0.88 -5.93
C SER A 292 10.77 1.43 -5.91
N ARG A 293 11.70 0.69 -6.52
CA ARG A 293 13.10 1.09 -6.68
C ARG A 293 13.32 2.28 -7.63
N THR A 294 12.29 2.71 -8.35
CA THR A 294 12.32 3.91 -9.21
C THR A 294 11.76 5.14 -8.51
N SER A 295 11.23 4.99 -7.29
CA SER A 295 10.76 6.10 -6.47
C SER A 295 11.94 6.95 -5.96
N PRO A 296 11.73 8.23 -5.64
CA PRO A 296 12.77 9.08 -5.04
C PRO A 296 13.38 8.45 -3.79
N LEU A 297 14.64 8.76 -3.48
CA LEU A 297 15.31 8.21 -2.29
C LEU A 297 15.07 9.11 -1.07
N LEU A 298 14.66 8.52 0.06
CA LEU A 298 14.70 9.15 1.38
C LEU A 298 16.05 8.93 2.06
N MET A 299 16.69 7.79 1.77
CA MET A 299 17.99 7.40 2.29
C MET A 299 18.65 6.49 1.27
N ASP A 300 19.81 6.90 0.74
CA ASP A 300 20.65 6.02 -0.08
C ASP A 300 21.45 5.06 0.82
N LYS A 301 22.34 4.26 0.21
CA LYS A 301 23.12 3.21 0.89
C LYS A 301 23.71 3.68 2.20
N SER A 302 23.16 3.16 3.29
CA SER A 302 23.56 3.49 4.66
C SER A 302 24.00 2.22 5.40
N CYS A 303 25.12 2.32 6.12
CA CYS A 303 25.79 1.23 6.83
C CYS A 303 26.59 1.78 8.02
N GLY A 304 27.19 0.89 8.80
CA GLY A 304 27.86 1.21 10.06
C GLY A 304 26.96 1.00 11.27
N SER A 305 27.38 1.52 12.42
CA SER A 305 26.65 1.42 13.68
C SER A 305 26.34 2.80 14.26
N GLY A 306 25.23 2.90 14.99
CA GLY A 306 24.85 4.12 15.70
C GLY A 306 23.40 4.54 15.46
N GLN A 307 23.10 5.80 15.81
CA GLN A 307 21.76 6.35 15.68
C GLN A 307 21.48 6.81 14.25
N MET A 308 20.38 6.33 13.67
CA MET A 308 19.92 6.76 12.34
C MET A 308 18.86 7.86 12.45
N PRO A 309 18.75 8.76 11.44
CA PRO A 309 17.68 9.75 11.40
C PRO A 309 16.31 9.08 11.25
N SER A 310 15.27 9.76 11.76
CA SER A 310 13.89 9.40 11.42
C SER A 310 13.58 9.87 10.00
N LEU A 311 12.84 9.05 9.25
CA LEU A 311 12.48 9.33 7.86
C LEU A 311 10.96 9.44 7.74
N VAL A 312 10.49 10.40 6.95
CA VAL A 312 9.07 10.59 6.66
C VAL A 312 8.87 10.53 5.15
N ALA A 313 8.02 9.61 4.69
CA ALA A 313 7.62 9.55 3.28
C ALA A 313 6.68 10.72 2.92
N SER A 314 6.69 11.14 1.66
CA SER A 314 5.77 12.14 1.15
C SER A 314 4.32 11.65 1.10
N GLY A 315 4.10 10.33 1.06
CA GLY A 315 2.78 9.69 1.03
C GLY A 315 2.66 8.42 1.88
N PRO A 316 1.60 7.62 1.67
CA PRO A 316 1.26 6.45 2.52
C PRO A 316 2.09 5.20 2.20
N VAL A 317 3.08 5.31 1.34
CA VAL A 317 3.86 4.16 0.85
C VAL A 317 5.34 4.44 0.94
N MET A 318 6.09 3.51 1.52
CA MET A 318 7.54 3.56 1.67
C MET A 318 8.13 2.18 1.39
N LEU A 319 9.21 2.12 0.60
CA LEU A 319 9.95 0.90 0.35
C LEU A 319 11.28 0.92 1.12
N VAL A 320 11.55 -0.14 1.87
CA VAL A 320 12.82 -0.34 2.58
C VAL A 320 13.51 -1.56 2.01
N GLU A 321 14.78 -1.42 1.64
CA GLU A 321 15.59 -2.49 1.09
C GLU A 321 16.84 -2.69 1.95
N PHE A 322 17.12 -3.94 2.33
CA PHE A 322 18.34 -4.36 2.99
C PHE A 322 19.07 -5.37 2.10
N VAL A 323 20.31 -5.08 1.76
CA VAL A 323 21.15 -5.89 0.86
C VAL A 323 22.43 -6.27 1.59
N THR A 324 22.84 -7.53 1.47
CA THR A 324 24.07 -8.05 2.07
C THR A 324 24.93 -8.78 1.05
N ASP A 325 26.24 -8.69 1.21
CA ASP A 325 27.21 -9.38 0.36
C ASP A 325 27.52 -10.80 0.86
N GLY A 326 28.55 -11.45 0.31
CA GLY A 326 28.93 -12.83 0.62
C GLY A 326 29.70 -13.01 1.93
N SER A 327 30.00 -11.96 2.70
CA SER A 327 30.95 -11.98 3.81
C SER A 327 30.70 -10.89 4.85
N ILE A 328 31.22 -11.10 6.07
CA ILE A 328 31.21 -10.15 7.20
C ILE A 328 29.82 -9.64 7.56
N THR A 329 29.31 -10.08 8.70
CA THR A 329 27.96 -9.71 9.15
C THR A 329 28.01 -8.95 10.47
N ALA A 330 26.94 -8.24 10.76
CA ALA A 330 26.74 -7.47 11.98
C ALA A 330 25.34 -7.76 12.56
N THR A 331 24.98 -7.17 13.71
CA THR A 331 23.71 -7.50 14.40
C THR A 331 22.46 -6.99 13.66
N GLY A 332 22.65 -6.15 12.64
CA GLY A 332 21.63 -5.68 11.72
C GLY A 332 20.80 -4.53 12.29
N PHE A 333 19.49 -4.58 12.10
CA PHE A 333 18.62 -3.48 12.52
C PHE A 333 17.30 -3.94 13.12
N ARG A 334 16.74 -3.07 13.97
CA ARG A 334 15.35 -3.12 14.43
C ARG A 334 14.71 -1.78 14.12
N ALA A 335 13.70 -1.78 13.26
CA ALA A 335 12.99 -0.58 12.83
C ALA A 335 11.51 -0.63 13.25
N SER A 336 10.93 0.54 13.52
CA SER A 336 9.51 0.73 13.73
C SER A 336 8.97 1.73 12.72
N TYR A 337 7.75 1.50 12.25
CA TYR A 337 7.04 2.44 11.40
C TYR A 337 5.68 2.79 11.99
N SER A 338 5.18 3.98 11.66
CA SER A 338 3.86 4.44 12.09
C SER A 338 3.28 5.45 11.10
N THR A 339 1.96 5.56 11.09
CA THR A 339 1.25 6.67 10.44
C THR A 339 1.68 8.00 11.07
N VAL A 340 2.11 8.95 10.24
CA VAL A 340 2.24 10.35 10.64
C VAL A 340 0.84 10.93 10.63
N ASN A 341 0.29 11.17 11.82
CA ASN A 341 -1.06 11.72 11.94
C ASN A 341 -1.12 13.22 11.54
N CYS A 342 0.04 13.90 11.51
CA CYS A 342 0.17 15.33 11.26
C CYS A 342 1.65 15.76 11.15
N GLY A 343 1.93 16.87 10.46
CA GLY A 343 3.30 17.41 10.26
C GLY A 343 3.77 17.37 8.80
N GLY A 344 5.06 17.57 8.57
CA GLY A 344 5.73 17.42 7.26
C GLY A 344 6.60 18.61 6.83
N THR A 345 7.30 18.47 5.70
CA THR A 345 8.12 19.56 5.11
C THR A 345 7.43 20.16 3.89
N PHE A 346 7.35 21.49 3.84
CA PHE A 346 6.59 22.26 2.86
C PHE A 346 7.52 23.21 2.11
N VAL A 347 7.62 23.04 0.79
CA VAL A 347 8.48 23.87 -0.08
C VAL A 347 7.70 24.67 -1.12
N SER A 348 6.38 24.48 -1.20
CA SER A 348 5.51 25.16 -2.17
C SER A 348 5.36 26.66 -1.84
N PRO A 349 5.20 27.56 -2.84
CA PRO A 349 5.09 29.01 -2.62
C PRO A 349 3.93 29.45 -1.70
N THR A 350 2.85 28.69 -1.65
CA THR A 350 1.76 28.90 -0.71
C THR A 350 1.25 27.55 -0.22
N GLY A 351 0.58 27.54 0.93
CA GLY A 351 -0.04 26.34 1.45
C GLY A 351 -0.79 26.59 2.75
N SER A 352 -1.23 25.52 3.39
CA SER A 352 -1.94 25.56 4.66
C SER A 352 -1.46 24.44 5.58
N VAL A 353 -1.40 24.74 6.87
CA VAL A 353 -1.08 23.81 7.95
C VAL A 353 -2.22 23.83 8.94
N PHE A 354 -2.62 22.67 9.45
CA PHE A 354 -3.74 22.55 10.36
C PHE A 354 -3.51 21.40 11.34
N SER A 355 -4.06 21.53 12.54
CA SER A 355 -4.01 20.45 13.54
C SER A 355 -4.69 19.18 12.99
N PRO A 356 -4.25 17.98 13.40
CA PRO A 356 -4.94 16.75 13.02
C PRO A 356 -6.43 16.85 13.39
N GLY A 357 -7.33 16.34 12.53
CA GLY A 357 -8.78 16.41 12.77
C GLY A 357 -9.47 17.75 12.45
N PHE A 358 -8.72 18.82 12.15
CA PHE A 358 -9.29 20.15 11.91
C PHE A 358 -10.37 20.14 10.81
N GLY A 359 -11.54 20.70 11.13
CA GLY A 359 -12.68 20.83 10.22
C GLY A 359 -13.58 19.60 10.09
N THR A 360 -13.19 18.45 10.64
CA THR A 360 -14.01 17.23 10.67
C THR A 360 -14.34 16.78 12.10
N GLN A 361 -13.45 17.03 13.05
CA GLN A 361 -13.60 16.72 14.47
C GLN A 361 -12.67 17.62 15.32
N GLU A 362 -12.64 17.42 16.63
CA GLU A 362 -11.62 18.00 17.50
C GLU A 362 -10.25 17.37 17.21
N TYR A 363 -9.17 18.07 17.57
CA TYR A 363 -7.83 17.52 17.32
C TYR A 363 -7.57 16.25 18.12
N LEU A 364 -6.61 15.43 17.67
CA LEU A 364 -6.33 14.15 18.31
C LEU A 364 -5.57 14.33 19.64
N PRO A 365 -5.84 13.53 20.69
CA PRO A 365 -4.99 13.45 21.87
C PRO A 365 -3.60 12.90 21.53
N PHE A 366 -2.61 13.17 22.38
CA PHE A 366 -1.22 12.71 22.24
C PHE A 366 -0.57 13.07 20.88
N SER A 367 -0.99 14.19 20.29
CA SER A 367 -0.40 14.68 19.05
C SER A 367 0.98 15.27 19.33
N ASP A 368 1.95 15.01 18.44
CA ASP A 368 3.24 15.72 18.39
C ASP A 368 3.59 15.94 16.91
N CYS A 369 3.02 17.02 16.36
CA CYS A 369 3.08 17.35 14.96
C CYS A 369 4.16 18.40 14.74
N THR A 370 5.05 18.21 13.76
CA THR A 370 6.01 19.25 13.36
C THR A 370 5.88 19.54 11.87
N TRP A 371 5.62 20.79 11.51
CA TRP A 371 5.64 21.29 10.14
C TRP A 371 6.87 22.17 9.92
N THR A 372 7.65 21.89 8.89
CA THR A 372 8.80 22.71 8.48
C THR A 372 8.50 23.36 7.13
N ILE A 373 8.36 24.68 7.09
CA ILE A 373 8.11 25.43 5.87
C ILE A 373 9.43 26.04 5.42
N ILE A 374 9.89 25.70 4.21
CA ILE A 374 11.18 26.11 3.66
C ILE A 374 10.93 26.95 2.41
N ALA A 375 11.47 28.16 2.44
CA ALA A 375 11.54 29.06 1.30
C ALA A 375 12.92 29.02 0.63
N PRO A 376 13.01 29.38 -0.67
CA PRO A 376 14.28 29.66 -1.32
C PRO A 376 15.12 30.66 -0.53
N LEU A 377 16.44 30.53 -0.63
CA LEU A 377 17.36 31.46 0.02
C LEU A 377 17.08 32.90 -0.46
N GLY A 378 17.02 33.83 0.49
CA GLY A 378 16.66 35.24 0.24
C GLY A 378 15.17 35.53 0.31
N SER A 379 14.30 34.53 0.29
CA SER A 379 12.86 34.68 0.56
C SER A 379 12.52 34.44 2.03
N LYS A 380 11.32 34.88 2.43
CA LYS A 380 10.76 34.71 3.78
C LYS A 380 9.43 33.98 3.72
N VAL A 381 9.02 33.39 4.84
CA VAL A 381 7.72 32.74 5.00
C VAL A 381 6.83 33.66 5.83
N ARG A 382 5.68 34.05 5.27
CA ARG A 382 4.59 34.69 6.00
C ARG A 382 3.54 33.65 6.38
N LEU A 383 3.18 33.56 7.65
CA LEU A 383 2.21 32.63 8.23
C LEU A 383 1.07 33.44 8.87
N ALA A 384 -0.18 33.06 8.61
CA ALA A 384 -1.35 33.70 9.20
C ALA A 384 -2.38 32.66 9.66
N PHE A 385 -2.81 32.75 10.92
CA PHE A 385 -3.86 31.88 11.45
C PHE A 385 -5.23 32.37 10.99
N THR A 386 -6.04 31.42 10.53
CA THR A 386 -7.44 31.64 10.15
C THR A 386 -8.40 31.15 11.23
N SER A 387 -7.95 30.22 12.06
CA SER A 387 -8.63 29.70 13.24
C SER A 387 -7.58 29.19 14.21
N PHE A 388 -7.78 29.42 15.50
CA PHE A 388 -6.92 28.92 16.56
C PHE A 388 -7.72 28.73 17.86
N ASN A 389 -7.77 27.50 18.36
CA ASN A 389 -8.43 27.13 19.60
C ASN A 389 -7.88 25.80 20.13
N LEU A 390 -7.00 25.86 21.12
CA LEU A 390 -6.43 24.71 21.84
C LEU A 390 -6.93 24.68 23.29
N GLU A 391 -6.59 23.65 24.06
CA GLU A 391 -6.83 23.65 25.50
C GLU A 391 -6.18 24.88 26.16
N SER A 392 -6.91 25.56 27.04
CA SER A 392 -6.40 26.75 27.71
C SER A 392 -5.72 26.39 29.03
N SER A 393 -4.49 26.89 29.23
CA SER A 393 -3.80 26.82 30.53
C SER A 393 -2.92 28.05 30.74
N LYS A 394 -2.64 28.39 32.00
CA LYS A 394 -1.90 29.63 32.36
C LYS A 394 -0.51 29.71 31.72
N THR A 395 0.11 28.57 31.44
CA THR A 395 1.47 28.47 30.89
C THR A 395 1.53 27.68 29.58
N CYS A 396 0.39 27.36 28.97
CA CYS A 396 0.31 26.49 27.80
C CYS A 396 1.10 25.18 27.98
N SER A 397 0.85 24.51 29.11
CA SER A 397 1.57 23.30 29.53
C SER A 397 0.89 22.00 29.13
N TYR A 398 -0.41 22.04 28.83
CA TYR A 398 -1.18 20.89 28.35
C TYR A 398 -1.05 20.84 26.83
N ASP A 399 -1.93 21.54 26.13
CA ASP A 399 -1.87 21.64 24.67
C ASP A 399 -1.27 22.96 24.22
N TRP A 400 -0.37 22.90 23.23
CA TRP A 400 0.34 24.10 22.79
C TRP A 400 0.84 24.02 21.36
N LEU A 401 0.92 25.19 20.73
CA LEU A 401 1.64 25.41 19.49
C LEU A 401 2.88 26.27 19.73
N GLU A 402 4.01 25.79 19.22
CA GLU A 402 5.31 26.47 19.24
C GLU A 402 5.73 26.83 17.82
N ILE A 403 6.27 28.03 17.61
CA ILE A 403 6.73 28.50 16.30
C ILE A 403 8.19 28.95 16.42
N ARG A 404 9.06 28.49 15.51
CA ARG A 404 10.48 28.83 15.46
C ARG A 404 10.85 29.46 14.12
N ASP A 405 11.80 30.40 14.17
CA ASP A 405 12.32 31.09 12.99
C ASP A 405 13.53 30.35 12.39
N GLY A 406 13.27 29.59 11.34
CA GLY A 406 14.26 28.81 10.61
C GLY A 406 13.84 27.37 10.42
N VAL A 407 14.77 26.60 9.87
CA VAL A 407 14.54 25.22 9.40
C VAL A 407 15.18 24.16 10.28
N LEU A 408 15.81 24.56 11.39
CA LEU A 408 16.48 23.65 12.32
C LEU A 408 15.67 23.54 13.61
N PRO A 409 15.63 22.37 14.28
CA PRO A 409 14.98 22.24 15.59
C PRO A 409 15.53 23.20 16.66
N THR A 410 16.79 23.63 16.50
CA THR A 410 17.47 24.60 17.37
C THR A 410 17.23 26.06 16.99
N SER A 411 16.44 26.32 15.94
CA SER A 411 16.11 27.67 15.47
C SER A 411 15.48 28.52 16.59
N PRO A 412 15.73 29.85 16.59
CA PRO A 412 15.18 30.77 17.57
C PRO A 412 13.68 30.63 17.74
N PHE A 413 13.25 30.59 18.99
CA PHE A 413 11.84 30.53 19.33
C PHE A 413 11.17 31.90 19.14
N LEU A 414 10.04 31.94 18.46
CA LEU A 414 9.28 33.17 18.23
C LEU A 414 8.23 33.36 19.34
N GLY A 415 8.66 33.93 20.45
CA GLY A 415 7.77 34.39 21.52
C GLY A 415 7.50 33.36 22.62
N SER A 416 6.23 33.04 22.85
CA SER A 416 5.73 32.08 23.84
C SER A 416 4.92 30.98 23.16
N ARG A 417 4.65 29.88 23.88
CA ARG A 417 3.71 28.88 23.40
C ARG A 417 2.32 29.50 23.30
N HIS A 418 1.56 29.08 22.30
CA HIS A 418 0.18 29.51 22.06
C HIS A 418 -0.79 28.41 22.48
N CYS A 419 -1.85 28.76 23.19
CA CYS A 419 -2.90 27.83 23.59
C CYS A 419 -4.24 28.56 23.82
N GLY A 420 -5.31 27.86 24.18
CA GLY A 420 -6.63 28.49 24.30
C GLY A 420 -7.15 29.07 22.99
N LYS A 421 -8.13 29.99 23.10
CA LYS A 421 -8.68 30.75 21.97
C LYS A 421 -7.97 32.09 21.87
N GLU A 422 -6.89 32.13 21.10
CA GLU A 422 -6.04 33.30 20.87
C GLU A 422 -6.22 33.86 19.45
N ASP A 423 -6.09 35.19 19.31
CA ASP A 423 -5.95 35.86 18.02
C ASP A 423 -4.45 36.08 17.72
N ILE A 424 -3.83 35.10 17.07
CA ILE A 424 -2.41 35.12 16.75
C ILE A 424 -2.18 36.00 15.52
N GLN A 425 -1.47 37.12 15.70
CA GLN A 425 -1.13 38.02 14.62
C GLN A 425 -0.25 37.35 13.56
N PRO A 426 -0.34 37.74 12.27
CA PRO A 426 0.47 37.16 11.21
C PRO A 426 1.98 37.27 11.50
N ILE A 427 2.69 36.16 11.32
CA ILE A 427 4.12 36.02 11.56
C ILE A 427 4.86 36.06 10.22
N THR A 428 5.99 36.74 10.16
CA THR A 428 6.89 36.70 9.00
C THR A 428 8.29 36.29 9.49
N SER A 429 8.85 35.24 8.89
CA SER A 429 10.19 34.76 9.25
C SER A 429 11.26 35.82 8.94
N THR A 430 12.31 35.84 9.75
CA THR A 430 13.54 36.59 9.45
C THR A 430 14.50 35.76 8.61
N SER A 431 14.41 34.43 8.73
CA SER A 431 15.15 33.45 7.93
C SER A 431 14.35 32.96 6.71
N ASN A 432 14.88 31.96 6.00
CA ASN A 432 14.19 31.31 4.87
C ASN A 432 13.22 30.20 5.30
N GLY A 433 12.79 30.13 6.56
CA GLY A 433 11.83 29.11 6.96
C GLY A 433 11.18 29.32 8.31
N LEU A 434 10.18 28.48 8.60
CA LEU A 434 9.52 28.39 9.90
C LEU A 434 9.36 26.92 10.28
N ILE A 435 9.47 26.63 11.58
CA ILE A 435 9.00 25.37 12.16
C ILE A 435 7.78 25.66 13.04
N LEU A 436 6.73 24.87 12.89
CA LEU A 436 5.58 24.84 13.78
C LEU A 436 5.54 23.48 14.47
N ARG A 437 5.49 23.44 15.80
CA ARG A 437 5.32 22.20 16.57
C ARG A 437 4.08 22.27 17.45
N PHE A 438 3.11 21.40 17.19
CA PHE A 438 1.90 21.25 17.97
C PHE A 438 2.00 20.01 18.85
N VAL A 439 1.75 20.16 20.15
CA VAL A 439 1.68 19.04 21.09
C VAL A 439 0.33 19.06 21.82
N SER A 440 -0.29 17.88 21.99
CA SER A 440 -1.46 17.69 22.85
C SER A 440 -1.28 16.56 23.86
N ASP A 441 -1.98 16.68 25.00
CA ASP A 441 -1.99 15.67 26.06
C ASP A 441 -3.12 14.62 25.87
N SER A 442 -3.44 13.88 26.93
CA SER A 442 -4.44 12.80 26.89
C SER A 442 -5.91 13.26 26.79
N SER A 443 -6.23 14.53 27.04
CA SER A 443 -7.59 14.99 27.35
C SER A 443 -7.87 16.44 26.90
N THR A 444 -9.13 16.86 26.96
CA THR A 444 -9.57 18.25 26.72
C THR A 444 -9.22 18.81 25.33
N GLN A 445 -9.53 18.02 24.30
CA GLN A 445 -9.37 18.48 22.93
C GLN A 445 -10.31 19.66 22.61
N ALA A 446 -9.96 20.45 21.59
CA ALA A 446 -10.77 21.56 21.10
C ALA A 446 -10.75 21.59 19.56
N SER A 447 -11.31 22.64 18.95
CA SER A 447 -11.48 22.70 17.49
C SER A 447 -10.16 22.82 16.70
N GLY A 448 -9.04 23.10 17.36
CA GLY A 448 -7.71 23.10 16.73
C GLY A 448 -7.37 24.40 16.02
N PHE A 449 -6.48 24.32 15.03
CA PHE A 449 -6.05 25.48 14.27
C PHE A 449 -5.91 25.20 12.77
N MET A 450 -6.01 26.27 11.98
CA MET A 450 -5.58 26.31 10.59
C MET A 450 -4.83 27.61 10.32
N ALA A 451 -3.64 27.49 9.78
CA ALA A 451 -2.84 28.61 9.31
C ALA A 451 -2.54 28.47 7.81
N LYS A 452 -2.55 29.59 7.12
CA LYS A 452 -2.11 29.71 5.73
C LYS A 452 -0.72 30.30 5.70
N TYR A 453 0.12 29.83 4.80
CA TYR A 453 1.44 30.40 4.59
C TYR A 453 1.65 30.82 3.13
N SER A 454 2.53 31.80 2.94
CA SER A 454 3.00 32.28 1.65
C SER A 454 4.48 32.63 1.72
N ILE A 455 5.24 32.24 0.70
CA ILE A 455 6.62 32.66 0.48
C ILE A 455 6.57 34.06 -0.12
N ILE A 456 7.31 34.99 0.50
CA ILE A 456 7.45 36.38 0.04
C ILE A 456 8.92 36.65 -0.24
N SER A 457 9.18 37.42 -1.30
CA SER A 457 10.53 37.87 -1.70
C SER A 457 11.00 39.05 -0.87
#